data_AF-A0A0G4N563-F1
#
_entry.id   AF-A0A0G4N563-F1
#
_cell.length_a   1.000
_cell.length_b   1.000
_cell.length_c   1.000
_cell.angle_alpha   90.00
_cell.angle_beta   90.00
_cell.angle_gamma   90.00
#
_symmetry.space_group_name_H-M   'P 1'
#
loop_
_entity.id
_entity.type
_entity.pdbx_description
1 polymer ?
#
loop_
_entity_poly.entity_id
_entity_poly.type
_entity_poly.pdbx_seq_one_letter_code
_entity_poly.pdbx_strand_id
1 'polypeptide(L)'
;MARSWTAPLLLAGLAAALPQGTPVAPSPSGQDCTWHEDHWDCSAPCETVTTTRLAIDATVTDWDAFRSSMDAEHSTSDVPFTGSSVFVHTSLYTYPGGSFTGYQLYDSHALTRAGFSITTELVAETSCPTTFTLPPSPTGANCSPHQDH
;
A
#
# COMPACT_ATOMS: atom_id res chain seq x y z
N MET A 1 17.98 70.70 -51.91
CA MET A 1 17.65 69.87 -50.73
C MET A 1 16.55 68.90 -51.11
N ALA A 2 16.87 67.61 -51.26
CA ALA A 2 15.97 66.46 -51.10
C ALA A 2 16.85 65.20 -51.27
N ARG A 3 17.04 64.45 -50.19
CA ARG A 3 17.94 63.29 -50.11
C ARG A 3 17.07 62.05 -50.11
N SER A 4 17.01 61.34 -51.23
CA SER A 4 16.30 60.06 -51.36
C SER A 4 17.17 58.94 -50.78
N TRP A 5 16.69 58.28 -49.73
CA TRP A 5 17.32 57.10 -49.16
C TRP A 5 16.58 55.85 -49.66
N THR A 6 17.24 55.03 -50.48
CA THR A 6 16.78 53.68 -50.80
C THR A 6 17.33 52.71 -49.75
N ALA A 7 16.46 52.14 -48.93
CA ALA A 7 16.80 51.05 -48.02
C ALA A 7 16.81 49.71 -48.78
N PRO A 8 17.81 48.83 -48.61
CA PRO A 8 17.76 47.48 -49.15
C PRO A 8 16.84 46.59 -48.31
N LEU A 9 15.96 45.84 -48.98
CA LEU A 9 15.16 44.77 -48.38
C LEU A 9 16.09 43.66 -47.85
N LEU A 10 16.04 43.41 -46.55
CA LEU A 10 16.52 42.18 -45.93
C LEU A 10 15.40 41.14 -46.01
N LEU A 11 15.56 40.11 -46.86
CA LEU A 11 14.77 38.89 -46.78
C LEU A 11 15.17 38.12 -45.51
N ALA A 12 14.32 38.16 -44.49
CA ALA A 12 14.40 37.21 -43.38
C ALA A 12 13.83 35.87 -43.84
N GLY A 13 14.68 34.84 -43.95
CA GLY A 13 14.24 33.47 -44.18
C GLY A 13 13.48 32.96 -42.95
N LEU A 14 12.22 32.57 -43.13
CA LEU A 14 11.50 31.79 -42.12
C LEU A 14 12.06 30.37 -42.11
N ALA A 15 12.88 30.05 -41.10
CA ALA A 15 13.10 28.66 -40.70
C ALA A 15 11.84 28.19 -39.96
N ALA A 16 11.02 27.38 -40.60
CA ALA A 16 9.93 26.67 -39.93
C ALA A 16 10.54 25.67 -38.94
N ALA A 17 10.53 25.99 -37.66
CA ALA A 17 10.81 25.01 -36.61
C ALA A 17 9.70 23.95 -36.64
N LEU A 18 10.06 22.71 -37.00
CA LEU A 18 9.19 21.56 -36.80
C LEU A 18 8.76 21.53 -35.33
N PRO A 19 7.48 21.24 -35.01
CA PRO A 19 7.07 21.06 -33.63
C PRO A 19 7.92 19.93 -33.04
N GLN A 20 8.86 20.29 -32.16
CA GLN A 20 9.57 19.32 -31.34
C GLN A 20 8.48 18.66 -30.51
N GLY A 21 8.16 17.39 -30.84
CA GLY A 21 7.25 16.59 -30.04
C GLY A 21 7.66 16.76 -28.59
N THR A 22 6.71 17.15 -27.74
CA THR A 22 6.94 17.26 -26.30
C THR A 22 7.67 15.99 -25.87
N PRO A 23 8.82 16.09 -25.16
CA PRO A 23 9.49 14.91 -24.67
C PRO A 23 8.48 14.15 -23.83
N VAL A 24 8.00 13.02 -24.37
CA VAL A 24 7.14 12.10 -23.65
C VAL A 24 8.00 11.62 -22.50
N ALA A 25 7.59 11.96 -21.27
CA ALA A 25 8.28 11.45 -20.10
C ALA A 25 8.40 9.93 -20.25
N PRO A 26 9.60 9.34 -20.09
CA PRO A 26 9.74 7.90 -20.18
C PRO A 26 8.74 7.27 -19.20
N SER A 27 7.93 6.35 -19.71
CA SER A 27 7.04 5.58 -18.84
C SER A 27 7.88 4.80 -17.83
N PRO A 28 7.47 4.71 -16.55
CA PRO A 28 6.18 5.16 -15.99
C PRO A 28 6.22 6.61 -15.45
N SER A 29 5.13 7.37 -15.67
CA SER A 29 4.92 8.70 -15.11
C SER A 29 3.91 8.67 -13.95
N GLY A 30 4.21 9.33 -12.83
CA GLY A 30 3.28 9.49 -11.69
C GLY A 30 3.54 8.56 -10.49
N GLN A 31 4.66 7.85 -10.47
CA GLN A 31 5.13 7.05 -9.33
C GLN A 31 6.54 7.53 -8.94
N ASP A 32 6.92 7.44 -7.66
CA ASP A 32 8.30 7.70 -7.19
C ASP A 32 9.21 6.60 -7.73
N CYS A 33 9.67 6.80 -8.96
CA CYS A 33 10.50 5.85 -9.71
C CYS A 33 11.88 6.42 -9.97
N THR A 34 12.90 5.61 -9.73
CA THR A 34 14.30 5.89 -10.06
C THR A 34 14.72 5.04 -11.25
N TRP A 35 15.33 5.64 -12.27
CA TRP A 35 15.93 4.90 -13.38
C TRP A 35 17.29 4.37 -12.96
N HIS A 36 17.48 3.07 -13.14
CA HIS A 36 18.77 2.42 -13.22
C HIS A 36 18.97 2.01 -14.67
N GLU A 37 20.22 1.99 -15.13
CA GLU A 37 20.60 1.91 -16.55
C GLU A 37 19.79 0.91 -17.41
N ASP A 38 19.28 -0.17 -16.82
CA ASP A 38 18.48 -1.21 -17.44
C ASP A 38 17.07 -1.41 -16.84
N HIS A 39 16.66 -0.71 -15.78
CA HIS A 39 15.33 -0.88 -15.17
C HIS A 39 14.82 0.35 -14.40
N TRP A 40 13.50 0.44 -14.22
CA TRP A 40 12.91 1.42 -13.29
C TRP A 40 12.63 0.76 -11.94
N ASP A 41 13.19 1.32 -10.88
CA ASP A 41 12.83 0.99 -9.50
C ASP A 41 11.74 1.94 -9.03
N CYS A 42 10.53 1.42 -8.94
CA CYS A 42 9.36 2.18 -8.49
C CYS A 42 8.98 1.80 -7.07
N SER A 43 8.67 2.83 -6.27
CA SER A 43 7.94 2.62 -5.02
C SER A 43 6.57 2.05 -5.36
N ALA A 44 6.29 0.83 -4.91
CA ALA A 44 4.96 0.27 -5.06
C ALA A 44 4.05 0.81 -3.94
N PRO A 45 2.78 1.12 -4.25
CA PRO A 45 1.87 1.69 -3.26
C PRO A 45 1.65 0.69 -2.13
N CYS A 46 1.50 1.20 -0.91
CA CYS A 46 1.06 0.36 0.20
C CYS A 46 -0.36 -0.14 -0.07
N GLU A 47 -0.60 -1.42 0.19
CA GLU A 47 -1.92 -2.01 0.16
C GLU A 47 -2.49 -2.00 1.58
N THR A 48 -3.76 -1.61 1.72
CA THR A 48 -4.48 -1.71 2.98
C THR A 48 -5.64 -2.67 2.83
N VAL A 49 -5.62 -3.75 3.62
CA VAL A 49 -6.69 -4.75 3.67
C VAL A 49 -7.47 -4.53 4.94
N THR A 50 -8.80 -4.41 4.81
CA THR A 50 -9.69 -4.37 5.98
C THR A 50 -10.32 -5.74 6.18
N THR A 51 -10.13 -6.29 7.37
CA THR A 51 -10.71 -7.58 7.76
C THR A 51 -11.70 -7.38 8.91
N THR A 52 -12.81 -8.11 8.84
CA THR A 52 -13.79 -8.18 9.92
C THR A 52 -13.45 -9.34 10.84
N ARG A 53 -13.41 -9.10 12.16
CA ARG A 53 -13.18 -10.13 13.18
C ARG A 53 -14.14 -9.98 14.35
N LEU A 54 -14.27 -11.03 15.15
CA LEU A 54 -14.95 -10.95 16.44
C LEU A 54 -13.96 -10.49 17.50
N ALA A 55 -14.37 -9.53 18.33
CA ALA A 55 -13.60 -9.04 19.46
C ALA A 55 -14.49 -8.87 20.69
N ILE A 56 -13.90 -8.52 21.83
CA ILE A 56 -14.66 -8.08 23.01
C ILE A 56 -14.65 -6.56 23.12
N ASP A 57 -15.73 -5.99 23.63
CA ASP A 57 -15.79 -4.56 23.99
C ASP A 57 -15.12 -4.30 25.35
N ALA A 58 -13.85 -4.72 25.45
CA ALA A 58 -13.03 -4.56 26.64
C ALA A 58 -11.54 -4.61 26.27
N THR A 59 -10.71 -3.99 27.10
CA THR A 59 -9.25 -4.03 26.94
C THR A 59 -8.64 -5.02 27.93
N VAL A 60 -8.03 -6.09 27.43
CA VAL A 60 -7.19 -6.99 28.23
C VAL A 60 -5.76 -6.48 28.22
N THR A 61 -5.27 -5.99 29.36
CA THR A 61 -3.91 -5.45 29.51
C THR A 61 -2.91 -6.50 29.99
N ASP A 62 -3.31 -7.39 30.89
CA ASP A 62 -2.52 -8.53 31.36
C ASP A 62 -3.10 -9.83 30.79
N TRP A 63 -2.53 -10.27 29.67
CA TRP A 63 -2.99 -11.47 28.98
C TRP A 63 -2.80 -12.75 29.80
N ASP A 64 -1.67 -12.88 30.51
CA ASP A 64 -1.37 -14.12 31.23
C ASP A 64 -2.29 -14.29 32.45
N ALA A 65 -2.54 -13.21 33.19
CA ALA A 65 -3.49 -13.23 34.30
C ALA A 65 -4.92 -13.48 33.83
N PHE A 66 -5.34 -12.82 32.74
CA PHE A 66 -6.65 -13.03 32.12
C PHE A 66 -6.85 -14.46 31.66
N ARG A 67 -5.89 -15.03 30.92
CA ARG A 67 -5.97 -16.42 30.46
C ARG A 67 -6.06 -17.38 31.64
N SER A 68 -5.21 -17.19 32.64
CA SER A 68 -5.20 -18.04 33.85
C SER A 68 -6.54 -18.04 34.57
N SER A 69 -7.17 -16.88 34.74
CA SER A 69 -8.48 -16.79 35.41
C SER A 69 -9.61 -17.36 34.57
N MET A 70 -9.63 -17.08 33.26
CA MET A 70 -10.63 -17.62 32.35
C MET A 70 -10.52 -19.14 32.24
N ASP A 71 -9.31 -19.67 32.15
CA ASP A 71 -9.09 -21.12 32.07
C ASP A 71 -9.48 -21.81 33.39
N ALA A 72 -9.18 -21.21 34.54
CA ALA A 72 -9.56 -21.77 35.83
C ALA A 72 -11.07 -21.91 36.01
N GLU A 73 -11.86 -20.98 35.46
CA GLU A 73 -13.33 -20.96 35.62
C GLU A 73 -14.08 -21.66 34.47
N HIS A 74 -13.52 -21.61 33.26
CA HIS A 74 -14.26 -21.99 32.04
C HIS A 74 -13.59 -23.05 31.19
N SER A 75 -12.33 -23.38 31.46
CA SER A 75 -11.66 -24.51 30.82
C SER A 75 -11.84 -25.77 31.67
N THR A 76 -12.27 -26.85 31.04
CA THR A 76 -12.20 -28.19 31.65
C THR A 76 -11.13 -28.96 30.90
N SER A 77 -10.15 -29.51 31.60
CA SER A 77 -9.14 -30.38 30.97
C SER A 77 -9.83 -31.41 30.08
N ASP A 78 -9.32 -31.53 28.85
CA ASP A 78 -9.77 -32.47 27.82
C ASP A 78 -11.12 -32.16 27.14
N VAL A 79 -11.76 -31.02 27.44
CA VAL A 79 -12.91 -30.54 26.66
C VAL A 79 -12.48 -29.34 25.81
N PRO A 80 -12.40 -29.47 24.47
CA PRO A 80 -12.08 -28.34 23.63
C PRO A 80 -13.21 -27.33 23.70
N PHE A 81 -12.83 -26.06 23.67
CA PHE A 81 -13.76 -24.97 23.44
C PHE A 81 -14.51 -25.17 22.12
N THR A 82 -15.83 -24.93 22.14
CA THR A 82 -16.76 -25.26 21.05
C THR A 82 -17.31 -24.02 20.34
N GLY A 83 -16.99 -22.82 20.82
CA GLY A 83 -17.41 -21.56 20.22
C GLY A 83 -16.43 -21.05 19.18
N SER A 84 -16.82 -19.92 18.58
CA SER A 84 -15.96 -19.16 17.68
C SER A 84 -14.75 -18.57 18.41
N SER A 85 -13.64 -18.40 17.69
CA SER A 85 -12.47 -17.67 18.15
C SER A 85 -12.75 -16.16 18.16
N VAL A 86 -12.53 -15.52 19.30
CA VAL A 86 -12.72 -14.08 19.53
C VAL A 86 -11.39 -13.46 19.91
N PHE A 87 -11.03 -12.35 19.28
CA PHE A 87 -9.83 -11.59 19.59
C PHE A 87 -10.01 -10.84 20.91
N VAL A 88 -9.10 -11.05 21.86
CA VAL A 88 -9.22 -10.50 23.22
C VAL A 88 -8.04 -9.64 23.64
N HIS A 89 -6.88 -9.84 23.01
CA HIS A 89 -5.68 -9.08 23.31
C HIS A 89 -4.87 -8.83 22.05
N THR A 90 -4.23 -7.66 21.98
CA THR A 90 -3.34 -7.24 20.91
C THR A 90 -2.06 -6.66 21.51
N SER A 91 -0.92 -7.02 20.97
CA SER A 91 0.38 -6.50 21.38
C SER A 91 1.29 -6.27 20.18
N LEU A 92 2.03 -5.16 20.17
CA LEU A 92 3.04 -4.87 19.16
C LEU A 92 4.38 -5.46 19.60
N TYR A 93 4.92 -6.37 18.80
CA TYR A 93 6.23 -6.96 18.99
C TYR A 93 7.22 -6.31 18.04
N THR A 94 8.33 -5.81 18.57
CA THR A 94 9.38 -5.13 17.79
C THR A 94 10.66 -5.96 17.81
N TYR A 95 11.38 -5.95 16.70
CA TYR A 95 12.68 -6.60 16.56
C TYR A 95 13.59 -5.76 15.64
N PRO A 96 14.92 -5.97 15.66
CA PRO A 96 15.81 -5.26 14.75
C PRO A 96 15.40 -5.52 13.29
N GLY A 97 14.93 -4.48 12.59
CA GLY A 97 14.48 -4.58 11.20
C GLY A 97 12.96 -4.68 11.01
N GLY A 98 12.14 -4.63 12.06
CA GLY A 98 10.69 -4.58 11.88
C GLY A 98 9.85 -4.71 13.14
N SER A 99 8.54 -4.88 12.93
CA SER A 99 7.58 -5.17 13.98
C SER A 99 6.42 -5.98 13.42
N PHE A 100 5.77 -6.76 14.28
CA PHE A 100 4.51 -7.42 13.96
C PHE A 100 3.51 -7.24 15.10
N THR A 101 2.22 -7.22 14.78
CA THR A 101 1.15 -7.23 15.78
C THR A 101 0.76 -8.66 16.07
N GLY A 102 0.90 -9.09 17.32
CA GLY A 102 0.40 -10.39 17.78
C GLY A 102 -0.97 -10.24 18.41
N TYR A 103 -1.82 -11.23 18.18
CA TYR A 103 -3.18 -11.28 18.70
C TYR A 103 -3.39 -12.55 19.50
N GLN A 104 -4.21 -12.46 20.55
CA GLN A 104 -4.64 -13.62 21.32
C GLN A 104 -6.14 -13.85 21.19
N LEU A 105 -6.51 -15.12 21.09
CA LEU A 105 -7.88 -15.58 20.87
C LEU A 105 -8.41 -16.28 22.12
N TYR A 106 -9.71 -16.19 22.33
CA TYR A 106 -10.43 -16.97 23.35
C TYR A 106 -11.80 -17.43 22.84
N ASP A 107 -12.39 -18.38 23.54
CA ASP A 107 -13.67 -18.99 23.17
C ASP A 107 -14.86 -18.07 23.45
N SER A 108 -15.71 -17.88 22.43
CA SER A 108 -16.91 -17.05 22.55
C SER A 108 -17.88 -17.50 23.65
N HIS A 109 -18.07 -18.80 23.88
CA HIS A 109 -19.01 -19.24 24.92
C HIS A 109 -18.46 -18.96 26.32
N ALA A 110 -17.16 -19.19 26.54
CA ALA A 110 -16.50 -18.85 27.80
C ALA A 110 -16.55 -17.34 28.06
N LEU A 111 -16.27 -16.52 27.05
CA LEU A 111 -16.38 -15.06 27.16
C LEU A 111 -17.80 -14.59 27.49
N THR A 112 -18.80 -15.17 26.82
CA THR A 112 -20.22 -14.85 27.08
C THR A 112 -20.63 -15.25 28.50
N ARG A 113 -20.20 -16.43 28.98
CA ARG A 113 -20.45 -16.88 30.37
C ARG A 113 -19.76 -16.00 31.40
N ALA A 114 -18.58 -15.48 31.10
CA ALA A 114 -17.86 -14.51 31.91
C ALA A 114 -18.47 -13.09 31.87
N GLY A 115 -19.50 -12.87 31.03
CA GLY A 115 -20.21 -11.60 30.93
C GLY A 115 -19.61 -10.60 29.94
N PHE A 116 -18.65 -11.01 29.11
CA PHE A 116 -18.12 -10.15 28.06
C PHE A 116 -19.11 -10.01 26.90
N SER A 117 -19.20 -8.79 26.37
CA SER A 117 -19.94 -8.53 25.13
C SER A 117 -19.02 -8.75 23.94
N ILE A 118 -19.42 -9.67 23.05
CA ILE A 118 -18.70 -9.94 21.81
C ILE A 118 -19.23 -9.01 20.73
N THR A 119 -18.32 -8.27 20.12
CA THR A 119 -18.61 -7.30 19.06
C THR A 119 -17.89 -7.70 17.78
N THR A 120 -18.31 -7.08 16.68
CA THR A 120 -17.63 -7.19 15.40
C THR A 120 -16.71 -5.99 15.23
N GLU A 121 -15.43 -6.24 14.99
CA GLU A 121 -14.39 -5.23 14.82
C GLU A 121 -13.87 -5.26 13.38
N LEU A 122 -13.63 -4.07 12.80
CA LEU A 122 -12.93 -3.90 11.54
C LEU A 122 -11.48 -3.53 11.83
N VAL A 123 -10.55 -4.34 11.32
CA VAL A 123 -9.11 -4.10 11.44
C VAL A 123 -8.53 -3.81 10.07
N ALA A 124 -7.85 -2.67 9.95
CA ALA A 124 -7.10 -2.32 8.75
C ALA A 124 -5.63 -2.70 8.95
N GLU A 125 -5.11 -3.55 8.07
CA GLU A 125 -3.69 -3.91 8.01
C GLU A 125 -3.10 -3.32 6.73
N THR A 126 -2.05 -2.52 6.88
CA THR A 126 -1.35 -1.87 5.76
C THR A 126 0.00 -2.54 5.56
N SER A 127 0.23 -3.11 4.37
CA SER A 127 1.51 -3.67 3.95
C SER A 127 2.11 -2.85 2.82
N CYS A 128 3.36 -2.42 2.98
CA CYS A 128 4.08 -1.67 1.97
C CYS A 128 5.17 -2.56 1.33
N PRO A 129 5.13 -2.81 0.01
CA PRO A 129 6.18 -3.55 -0.68
C PRO A 129 7.51 -2.77 -0.68
N THR A 130 8.62 -3.49 -0.64
CA THR A 130 9.97 -2.91 -0.56
C THR A 130 10.58 -2.64 -1.93
N THR A 131 9.88 -1.92 -2.82
CA THR A 131 10.26 -1.63 -4.22
C THR A 131 9.88 -2.75 -5.19
N PHE A 132 9.40 -2.38 -6.38
CA PHE A 132 9.12 -3.29 -7.48
C PHE A 132 9.93 -2.87 -8.71
N THR A 133 10.60 -3.84 -9.35
CA THR A 133 11.39 -3.62 -10.56
C THR A 133 10.51 -3.83 -11.78
N LEU A 134 10.29 -2.78 -12.57
CA LEU A 134 9.65 -2.92 -13.88
C LEU A 134 10.72 -3.20 -14.93
N PRO A 135 10.44 -4.11 -15.90
CA PRO A 135 11.33 -4.28 -17.03
C PRO A 135 11.46 -2.94 -17.78
N PRO A 136 12.61 -2.68 -18.43
CA PRO A 136 12.81 -1.43 -19.15
C PRO A 136 11.68 -1.23 -20.15
N SER A 137 11.07 -0.04 -20.12
CA SER A 137 10.16 0.37 -21.18
C SER A 137 10.92 0.28 -22.50
N PRO A 138 10.33 -0.20 -23.61
CA PRO A 138 11.02 -0.28 -24.88
C PRO A 138 11.42 1.14 -25.33
N THR A 139 12.64 1.54 -24.97
CA THR A 139 13.24 2.81 -25.36
C THR A 139 13.78 2.63 -26.77
N GLY A 140 12.88 2.55 -27.75
CA GLY A 140 13.24 2.33 -29.14
C GLY A 140 12.16 2.85 -30.06
N ALA A 141 12.53 3.78 -30.94
CA ALA A 141 11.74 4.56 -31.89
C ALA A 141 10.93 3.76 -32.96
N ASN A 142 10.48 2.54 -32.68
CA ASN A 142 9.69 1.70 -33.60
C ASN A 142 8.21 1.58 -33.23
N CYS A 143 7.65 2.52 -32.45
CA CYS A 143 6.22 2.63 -32.29
C CYS A 143 5.61 3.20 -33.59
N SER A 144 5.10 2.34 -34.48
CA SER A 144 4.22 2.76 -35.56
C SER A 144 2.77 2.73 -35.08
N PRO A 145 1.96 3.79 -35.30
CA PRO A 145 0.53 3.72 -35.01
C PRO A 145 -0.09 2.63 -35.88
N HIS A 146 -0.65 1.61 -35.24
CA HIS A 146 -1.59 0.73 -35.93
C HIS A 146 -2.90 1.50 -35.97
N GLN A 147 -3.37 1.86 -37.17
CA GLN A 147 -4.70 2.42 -37.35
C GLN A 147 -5.68 1.40 -36.73
N ASP A 148 -6.47 1.88 -35.78
CA ASP A 148 -7.55 1.14 -35.16
C ASP A 148 -8.55 0.71 -36.24
N HIS A 149 -9.07 -0.51 -36.06
CA HIS A 149 -9.94 -1.19 -36.99
C HIS A 149 -11.26 -1.57 -36.31
#